data_AF-A0A4U2YT22-F1
#
_entry.id   AF-A0A4U2YT22-F1
#
_cell.length_a   1.000
_cell.length_b   1.000
_cell.length_c   1.000
_cell.angle_alpha   90.00
_cell.angle_beta   90.00
_cell.angle_gamma   90.00
#
_symmetry.space_group_name_H-M   'P 1'
#
loop_
_entity.id
_entity.type
_entity.pdbx_description
1 polymer ?
#
loop_
_entity_poly.entity_id
_entity_poly.type
_entity_poly.pdbx_seq_one_letter_code
_entity_poly.pdbx_strand_id
1 'polypeptide(L)'
;MTTLTTSPVGALRVAHLDHMTGVGMLACPPVNSNVFLGSASVNGADWDSALRVLDGMGWEVLGDENGLPVVEGVGHNGGEVVALYGRAPITSRPDMSEIAEAGAALASIALAEKF
;
A
#
# COMPACT_ATOMS: atom_id res chain seq x y z
N MET A 1 17.08 -6.99 9.84
CA MET A 1 16.55 -7.88 8.78
C MET A 1 15.04 -7.72 8.77
N THR A 2 14.55 -6.83 7.92
CA THR A 2 13.13 -6.54 7.74
C THR A 2 12.46 -7.68 6.98
N THR A 3 11.36 -8.23 7.50
CA THR A 3 10.61 -9.29 6.83
C THR A 3 9.45 -8.67 6.07
N LEU A 4 9.65 -8.45 4.78
CA LEU A 4 8.63 -7.89 3.91
C LEU A 4 7.70 -8.98 3.39
N THR A 5 6.40 -8.77 3.54
CA THR A 5 5.36 -9.66 3.03
C THR A 5 4.63 -8.98 1.89
N THR A 6 4.67 -9.60 0.71
CA THR A 6 3.90 -9.16 -0.46
C THR A 6 2.59 -9.93 -0.52
N SER A 7 1.46 -9.22 -0.53
CA SER A 7 0.13 -9.82 -0.55
C SER A 7 -0.77 -9.16 -1.60
N PRO A 8 -1.44 -9.94 -2.48
CA PRO A 8 -2.51 -9.39 -3.30
C PRO A 8 -3.67 -8.97 -2.39
N VAL A 9 -4.11 -7.72 -2.52
CA VAL A 9 -5.20 -7.16 -1.70
C VAL A 9 -6.35 -6.73 -2.60
N GLY A 10 -6.71 -7.58 -3.54
CA GLY A 10 -7.67 -7.25 -4.60
C GLY A 10 -7.27 -7.97 -5.88
N ALA A 11 -8.01 -7.70 -6.95
CA ALA A 11 -7.71 -8.19 -8.27
C ALA A 11 -6.59 -7.39 -8.95
N LEU A 12 -6.44 -6.10 -8.60
CA LEU A 12 -5.55 -5.17 -9.31
C LEU A 12 -4.43 -4.57 -8.43
N ARG A 13 -4.41 -4.90 -7.14
CA ARG A 13 -3.55 -4.22 -6.16
C ARG A 13 -2.72 -5.19 -5.35
N VAL A 14 -1.49 -4.78 -5.09
CA VAL A 14 -0.51 -5.53 -4.30
C VAL A 14 -0.03 -4.66 -3.15
N ALA A 15 -0.06 -5.22 -1.94
CA ALA A 15 0.46 -4.58 -0.75
C ALA A 15 1.82 -5.19 -0.36
N HIS A 16 2.76 -4.34 0.03
CA HIS A 16 4.02 -4.73 0.63
C HIS A 16 4.02 -4.26 2.09
N LEU A 17 4.20 -5.21 2.99
CA LEU A 17 3.94 -5.03 4.42
C LEU A 17 5.19 -5.37 5.21
N ASP A 18 5.67 -4.42 6.02
CA ASP A 18 6.66 -4.69 7.05
C ASP A 18 5.97 -4.86 8.40
N HIS A 19 5.74 -6.10 8.80
CA HIS A 19 5.15 -6.40 10.10
C HIS A 19 6.06 -6.03 11.29
N MET A 20 7.37 -5.87 11.07
CA MET A 20 8.28 -5.46 12.13
C MET A 20 7.98 -4.03 12.55
N THR A 21 8.09 -3.10 11.60
CA THR A 21 7.94 -1.67 11.88
C THR A 21 6.49 -1.17 11.83
N GLY A 22 5.60 -1.90 11.15
CA GLY A 22 4.23 -1.48 10.86
C GLY A 22 4.13 -0.53 9.65
N VAL A 23 5.21 -0.37 8.87
CA VAL A 23 5.18 0.41 7.63
C VAL A 23 4.73 -0.49 6.47
N GLY A 24 3.86 0.04 5.61
CA GLY A 24 3.46 -0.66 4.39
C GLY A 24 3.22 0.27 3.23
N MET A 25 3.15 -0.31 2.04
CA MET A 25 2.85 0.39 0.79
C MET A 25 1.85 -0.41 -0.05
N LEU A 26 0.95 0.28 -0.73
CA LEU A 26 -0.04 -0.28 -1.63
C LEU A 26 0.21 0.22 -3.05
N ALA A 27 0.58 -0.68 -3.95
CA ALA A 27 0.68 -0.37 -5.37
C ALA A 27 -0.71 -0.35 -6.00
N CYS A 28 -1.11 0.80 -6.54
CA CYS A 28 -2.38 1.00 -7.22
C CYS A 28 -2.22 0.89 -8.74
N PRO A 29 -3.24 0.41 -9.47
CA PRO A 29 -3.24 0.47 -10.92
C PRO A 29 -3.26 1.93 -11.42
N PRO A 30 -2.68 2.23 -12.59
CA PRO A 30 -2.67 3.58 -13.12
C PRO A 30 -4.08 4.08 -13.43
N VAL A 31 -4.34 5.38 -13.21
CA VAL A 31 -5.69 5.95 -13.35
C VAL A 31 -6.25 5.78 -14.76
N ASN A 32 -5.38 5.78 -15.78
CA ASN A 32 -5.76 5.59 -17.19
C ASN A 32 -6.20 4.15 -17.53
N SER A 33 -5.97 3.18 -16.63
CA SER A 33 -6.43 1.79 -16.78
C SER A 33 -7.84 1.56 -16.26
N ASN A 34 -8.47 2.60 -15.69
CA ASN A 34 -9.77 2.46 -15.07
C ASN A 34 -10.87 2.18 -16.11
N VAL A 35 -11.58 1.08 -15.91
CA VAL A 35 -12.75 0.69 -16.70
C VAL A 35 -14.02 1.12 -15.98
N PHE A 36 -14.91 1.78 -16.70
CA PHE A 36 -16.22 2.19 -16.19
C PHE A 36 -17.34 1.30 -16.74
N LEU A 37 -18.23 0.89 -15.86
CA LEU A 37 -19.47 0.18 -16.17
C LEU A 37 -20.64 1.06 -15.70
N GLY A 38 -21.15 1.90 -16.60
CA GLY A 38 -22.10 2.95 -16.24
C GLY A 38 -21.44 4.01 -15.35
N SER A 39 -22.00 4.26 -14.16
CA SER A 39 -21.41 5.18 -13.17
C SER A 39 -20.41 4.50 -12.22
N ALA A 40 -20.23 3.19 -12.32
CA ALA A 40 -19.32 2.45 -11.45
C ALA A 40 -17.94 2.29 -12.07
N SER A 41 -16.90 2.40 -11.24
CA SER A 41 -15.51 2.18 -11.62
C SER A 41 -15.04 0.82 -11.13
N VAL A 42 -14.41 0.03 -12.02
CA VAL A 42 -13.77 -1.24 -11.63
C VAL A 42 -12.65 -0.98 -10.61
N ASN A 43 -11.83 0.06 -10.82
CA ASN A 43 -10.78 0.41 -9.87
C ASN A 43 -11.33 0.84 -8.50
N GLY A 44 -12.50 1.49 -8.48
CA GLY A 44 -13.20 1.86 -7.24
C GLY A 44 -13.75 0.64 -6.51
N ALA A 45 -14.40 -0.28 -7.20
CA ALA A 45 -14.87 -1.52 -6.59
C ALA A 45 -13.72 -2.39 -6.05
N ASP A 46 -12.61 -2.46 -6.79
CA ASP A 46 -11.39 -3.14 -6.33
C ASP A 46 -10.76 -2.43 -5.13
N TRP A 47 -10.81 -1.09 -5.07
CA TRP A 47 -10.32 -0.31 -3.92
C TRP A 47 -11.10 -0.65 -2.66
N ASP A 48 -12.43 -0.65 -2.72
CA ASP A 48 -13.28 -1.02 -1.57
C ASP A 48 -13.04 -2.46 -1.13
N SER A 49 -12.77 -3.37 -2.07
CA SER A 49 -12.37 -4.74 -1.75
C SER A 49 -11.01 -4.77 -1.06
N ALA A 50 -10.04 -3.99 -1.53
CA ALA A 50 -8.70 -3.91 -0.96
C ALA A 50 -8.71 -3.42 0.47
N LEU A 51 -9.46 -2.35 0.76
CA LEU A 51 -9.60 -1.82 2.11
C LEU A 51 -10.15 -2.86 3.08
N ARG A 52 -11.14 -3.66 2.67
CA ARG A 52 -11.68 -4.74 3.51
C ARG A 52 -10.66 -5.85 3.78
N VAL A 53 -9.86 -6.21 2.78
CA VAL A 53 -8.80 -7.23 2.96
C VAL A 53 -7.71 -6.69 3.88
N LEU A 54 -7.24 -5.47 3.67
CA LEU A 54 -6.26 -4.80 4.52
C LEU A 54 -6.74 -4.69 5.97
N ASP A 55 -7.99 -4.27 6.18
CA ASP A 55 -8.59 -4.18 7.51
C ASP A 55 -8.63 -5.56 8.19
N GLY A 56 -9.03 -6.61 7.47
CA GLY A 56 -9.00 -7.99 7.97
C GLY A 56 -7.59 -8.47 8.35
N MET A 57 -6.54 -7.92 7.74
CA MET A 57 -5.14 -8.19 8.07
C MET A 57 -4.56 -7.28 9.16
N GLY A 58 -5.32 -6.31 9.66
CA GLY A 58 -4.85 -5.35 10.66
C GLY A 58 -4.10 -4.14 10.09
N TRP A 59 -4.29 -3.83 8.81
CA TRP A 59 -3.64 -2.74 8.09
C TRP A 59 -4.65 -1.70 7.63
N GLU A 60 -4.22 -0.45 7.59
CA GLU A 60 -5.05 0.67 7.17
C GLU A 60 -4.28 1.61 6.24
N VAL A 61 -5.01 2.34 5.40
CA VAL A 61 -4.45 3.40 4.57
C VAL A 61 -4.15 4.61 5.45
N LEU A 62 -2.95 5.16 5.32
CA LEU A 62 -2.60 6.40 5.99
C LEU A 62 -3.32 7.56 5.30
N GLY A 63 -4.15 8.29 6.05
CA GLY A 63 -4.83 9.49 5.59
C GLY A 63 -4.02 10.76 5.87
N ASP A 64 -4.11 11.74 4.97
CA ASP A 64 -3.66 13.10 5.19
C ASP A 64 -4.64 13.87 6.10
N GLU A 65 -4.43 15.19 6.27
CA GLU A 65 -5.30 16.05 7.07
C GLU A 65 -6.76 16.15 6.57
N ASN A 66 -7.01 15.77 5.32
CA ASN A 66 -8.33 15.74 4.69
C ASN A 66 -8.93 14.32 4.67
N GLY A 67 -8.22 13.33 5.20
CA GLY A 67 -8.61 11.92 5.14
C GLY A 67 -8.40 11.28 3.77
N LEU A 68 -7.63 11.92 2.88
CA LEU A 68 -7.25 11.35 1.60
C LEU A 68 -6.01 10.44 1.76
N PRO A 69 -5.88 9.37 0.97
CA PRO A 69 -4.70 8.52 1.03
C PRO A 69 -3.40 9.30 0.80
N VAL A 70 -2.42 9.10 1.68
CA VAL A 70 -1.06 9.63 1.50
C VAL A 70 -0.38 8.88 0.36
N VAL A 71 0.02 9.61 -0.67
CA VAL A 71 0.76 9.08 -1.82
C VAL A 71 2.25 9.29 -1.60
N GLU A 72 2.99 8.19 -1.47
CA GLU A 72 4.45 8.19 -1.28
C GLU A 72 5.20 8.32 -2.60
N GLY A 73 4.54 8.00 -3.71
CA GLY A 73 5.14 8.13 -5.03
C GLY A 73 4.28 7.53 -6.13
N VAL A 74 4.90 7.39 -7.30
CA VAL A 74 4.30 6.81 -8.49
C VAL A 74 5.21 5.69 -8.98
N GLY A 75 4.64 4.50 -9.15
CA GLY A 75 5.33 3.34 -9.74
C GLY A 75 5.61 3.53 -11.23
N HIS A 76 6.45 2.67 -11.79
CA HIS A 76 6.90 2.81 -13.19
C HIS A 76 5.79 2.69 -14.23
N ASN A 77 4.68 2.02 -13.91
CA ASN A 77 3.51 1.92 -14.77
C ASN A 77 2.59 3.16 -14.69
N GLY A 78 2.95 4.18 -13.89
CA GLY A 78 2.14 5.37 -13.67
C GLY A 78 1.06 5.20 -12.59
N GLY A 79 1.05 4.07 -11.88
CA GLY A 79 0.18 3.81 -10.74
C GLY A 79 0.69 4.48 -9.46
N GLU A 80 -0.21 4.98 -8.63
CA GLU A 80 0.16 5.59 -7.34
C GLU A 80 0.58 4.52 -6.33
N VAL A 81 1.53 4.88 -5.46
CA VAL A 81 1.93 4.09 -4.30
C VAL A 81 1.42 4.80 -3.05
N VAL A 82 0.53 4.13 -2.34
CA VAL A 82 -0.16 4.69 -1.16
C VAL A 82 0.46 4.14 0.12
N ALA A 83 0.66 5.00 1.11
CA ALA A 83 1.16 4.59 2.42
C ALA A 83 0.12 3.79 3.21
N LEU A 84 0.58 2.73 3.87
CA LEU A 84 -0.18 1.92 4.80
C LEU A 84 0.48 1.95 6.18
N TYR A 85 -0.33 1.74 7.22
CA TYR A 85 0.16 1.52 8.57
C TYR A 85 -0.48 0.28 9.20
N GLY A 86 0.33 -0.49 9.92
CA GLY A 86 -0.09 -1.67 10.67
C GLY A 86 -0.54 -1.30 12.07
N ARG A 87 -1.69 -1.82 12.52
CA ARG A 87 -2.24 -1.54 13.87
C ARG A 87 -1.47 -2.23 15.00
N ALA A 88 -0.76 -3.31 14.70
CA ALA A 88 -0.03 -4.13 15.68
C ALA A 88 1.35 -4.51 15.14
N PRO A 89 2.31 -3.57 15.06
CA PRO A 89 3.69 -3.88 14.70
C PRO A 89 4.30 -4.84 15.73
N ILE A 90 5.21 -5.71 15.27
CA ILE A 90 5.91 -6.67 16.12
C ILE A 90 6.84 -5.95 17.11
N THR A 91 7.45 -4.82 16.70
CA THR A 91 8.22 -3.99 17.62
C THR A 91 7.34 -2.91 18.24
N SER A 92 7.58 -2.61 19.53
CA SER A 92 6.77 -1.65 20.29
C SER A 92 7.00 -0.20 19.87
N ARG A 93 8.20 0.12 19.37
CA ARG A 93 8.55 1.42 18.77
C ARG A 93 9.85 1.26 17.99
N PRO A 94 9.82 1.09 16.67
CA PRO A 94 11.03 1.07 15.89
C PRO A 94 11.74 2.42 15.99
N ASP A 95 13.07 2.41 15.96
CA ASP A 95 13.82 3.65 15.87
C ASP A 95 13.72 4.26 14.46
N MET A 96 14.15 5.52 14.30
CA MET A 96 14.06 6.21 13.01
C MET A 96 14.91 5.53 11.92
N SER A 97 15.97 4.82 12.30
CA SER A 97 16.81 4.08 11.35
C SER A 97 16.09 2.84 10.84
N GLU A 98 15.40 2.11 11.71
CA GLU A 98 14.60 0.94 11.34
C GLU A 98 13.42 1.35 10.43
N ILE A 99 12.75 2.46 10.74
CA ILE A 99 11.70 3.02 9.88
C ILE A 99 12.27 3.42 8.52
N ALA A 100 13.43 4.09 8.49
CA ALA A 100 14.07 4.50 7.24
C ALA A 100 14.52 3.30 6.40
N GLU A 101 15.07 2.25 7.03
CA GLU A 101 15.45 1.00 6.36
C GLU A 101 14.22 0.31 5.76
N ALA A 102 13.13 0.19 6.52
CA ALA A 102 11.87 -0.37 6.04
C ALA A 102 11.31 0.43 4.86
N GLY A 103 11.28 1.77 4.98
CA GLY A 103 10.84 2.66 3.91
C GLY A 103 11.68 2.52 2.64
N ALA A 104 13.01 2.46 2.77
CA ALA A 104 13.90 2.26 1.64
C ALA A 104 13.71 0.89 0.97
N ALA A 105 13.52 -0.17 1.76
CA ALA A 105 13.28 -1.51 1.25
C ALA A 105 11.93 -1.59 0.51
N LEU A 106 10.86 -1.01 1.07
CA LEU A 106 9.54 -0.94 0.44
C LEU A 106 9.58 -0.13 -0.86
N ALA A 107 10.23 1.04 -0.85
CA ALA A 107 10.39 1.87 -2.03
C ALA A 107 11.14 1.13 -3.15
N SER A 108 12.17 0.36 -2.81
CA SER A 108 12.94 -0.42 -3.80
C SER A 108 12.07 -1.46 -4.53
N ILE A 109 11.11 -2.08 -3.84
CA ILE A 109 10.22 -3.09 -4.41
C ILE A 109 9.11 -2.44 -5.23
N ALA A 110 8.45 -1.43 -4.68
CA ALA A 110 7.38 -0.69 -5.36
C ALA A 110 7.88 -0.05 -6.67
N LEU A 111 9.15 0.39 -6.69
CA LEU A 111 9.80 0.86 -7.90
C LEU A 111 10.24 -0.31 -8.81
N ALA A 112 10.63 -1.48 -8.32
CA ALA A 112 11.09 -2.54 -9.19
C ALA A 112 9.98 -3.26 -9.97
N GLU A 113 8.75 -3.30 -9.46
CA GLU A 113 7.69 -4.12 -10.06
C GLU A 113 7.04 -3.47 -11.30
N LYS A 114 7.32 -4.09 -12.45
CA LYS A 114 6.52 -3.97 -13.67
C LYS A 114 5.26 -4.81 -13.49
N PHE A 115 4.14 -4.16 -13.22
CA PHE A 115 2.81 -4.76 -13.37
C PHE A 115 2.21 -4.33 -14.70
#